data_AF-A0AAU9MHC9-F1
#
_entry.id   AF-A0AAU9MHC9-F1
#
_cell.length_a   1.000
_cell.length_b   1.000
_cell.length_c   1.000
_cell.angle_alpha   90.00
_cell.angle_beta   90.00
_cell.angle_gamma   90.00
#
_symmetry.space_group_name_H-M   'P 1'
#
loop_
_entity.id
_entity.type
_entity.pdbx_description
1 polymer ?
#
loop_
_entity_poly.entity_id
_entity_poly.type
_entity_poly.pdbx_seq_one_letter_code
_entity_poly.pdbx_strand_id
1 'polypeptide(L)'
;MKYFEEQVQAGEWDEVEKYLCGFTKVTDNRYSMKIFFEIRKQKYLEALDRNDRAKAVEILVKELKVFSTSNEEVFKEITQLLTLDNFRQNEQLSKYGDTKSARSIMLVELKILIEANPLFREKLTLPIFKASQLPTLINQRLEQESAFFFNMKYFEEQVEAGEWDEVEKYLCGFTKVDDNRYSMKIVFEIRKQKYLEALDRNDRAKAVEILLKDLKVFSTFNEELYKEMTQLLTLDNFRHNEQLLEYGDTKSERRIMLVELKKLIEANPLLSEKLTLPVFKASQLPTLINQSYSRAYPAVIASHPSDPNQFALGMSDGSVHVIEPADADPKWGGSTSQDNNAALPLPLPSSNPSNSALNSQPLDKQGT
;
A
#
# COMPACT_ATOMS: atom_id res chain seq x y z
N MET A 1 13.65 -2.81 -14.46
CA MET A 1 14.80 -3.13 -15.34
C MET A 1 14.83 -2.32 -16.64
N LYS A 2 13.76 -2.23 -17.45
CA LYS A 2 13.81 -1.50 -18.74
C LYS A 2 14.35 -0.06 -18.66
N TYR A 3 13.86 0.74 -17.71
CA TYR A 3 14.37 2.11 -17.48
C TYR A 3 15.88 2.14 -17.16
N PHE A 4 16.35 1.25 -16.28
CA PHE A 4 17.77 1.14 -15.94
C PHE A 4 18.64 0.82 -17.16
N GLU A 5 18.18 -0.09 -18.02
CA GLU A 5 18.89 -0.45 -19.26
C GLU A 5 18.98 0.75 -20.23
N GLU A 6 17.89 1.51 -20.36
CA GLU A 6 17.85 2.73 -21.18
C GLU A 6 18.83 3.79 -20.67
N GLN A 7 18.88 4.04 -19.35
CA GLN A 7 19.81 5.01 -18.76
C GLN A 7 21.28 4.60 -18.90
N VAL A 8 21.61 3.32 -18.72
CA VAL A 8 22.97 2.79 -18.94
C VAL A 8 23.40 2.97 -20.40
N GLN A 9 22.50 2.70 -21.36
CA GLN A 9 22.79 2.87 -22.78
C GLN A 9 22.93 4.35 -23.16
N ALA A 10 22.12 5.23 -22.57
CA ALA A 10 22.24 6.68 -22.72
C ALA A 10 23.55 7.23 -22.10
N GLY A 11 24.08 6.56 -21.08
CA GLY A 11 25.27 6.99 -20.34
C GLY A 11 24.95 8.03 -19.27
N GLU A 12 23.70 8.05 -18.80
CA GLU A 12 23.22 8.92 -17.73
C GLU A 12 23.58 8.32 -16.37
N TRP A 13 24.89 8.24 -16.09
CA TRP A 13 25.45 7.49 -14.96
C TRP A 13 24.94 7.95 -13.60
N ASP A 14 24.61 9.23 -13.44
CA ASP A 14 24.09 9.77 -12.17
C ASP A 14 22.66 9.26 -11.90
N GLU A 15 21.81 9.14 -12.92
CA GLU A 15 20.46 8.53 -12.79
C GLU A 15 20.55 7.01 -12.60
N VAL A 16 21.55 6.34 -13.22
CA VAL A 16 21.84 4.92 -12.99
C VAL A 16 22.20 4.67 -11.51
N GLU A 17 23.10 5.47 -10.93
CA GLU A 17 23.45 5.35 -9.51
C GLU A 17 22.28 5.65 -8.59
N LYS A 18 21.49 6.70 -8.89
CA LYS A 18 20.31 7.08 -8.13
C LYS A 18 19.24 5.98 -8.14
N TYR A 19 19.01 5.34 -9.29
CA TYR A 19 18.13 4.18 -9.39
C TYR A 19 18.59 3.04 -8.47
N LEU A 20 19.88 2.71 -8.48
CA LEU A 20 20.44 1.62 -7.67
C LEU A 20 20.45 1.94 -6.17
N CYS A 21 20.64 3.22 -5.78
CA CYS A 21 20.57 3.66 -4.39
C CYS A 21 19.20 3.40 -3.74
N GLY A 22 18.13 3.27 -4.54
CA GLY A 22 16.82 2.84 -4.05
C GLY A 22 16.76 1.38 -3.58
N PHE A 23 17.74 0.55 -3.98
CA PHE A 23 17.79 -0.88 -3.67
C PHE A 23 18.96 -1.25 -2.75
N THR A 24 20.12 -0.62 -2.93
CA THR A 24 21.34 -0.95 -2.19
C THR A 24 22.32 0.22 -2.12
N LYS A 25 23.24 0.17 -1.16
CA LYS A 25 24.37 1.08 -0.99
C LYS A 25 25.69 0.36 -1.28
N VAL A 26 26.73 1.14 -1.60
CA VAL A 26 28.08 0.64 -1.90
C VAL A 26 28.64 -0.30 -0.81
N THR A 27 28.28 -0.05 0.45
CA THR A 27 28.79 -0.78 1.62
C THR A 27 27.97 -2.02 2.00
N ASP A 28 26.82 -2.25 1.38
CA ASP A 28 25.88 -3.28 1.85
C ASP A 28 26.43 -4.69 1.69
N ASN A 29 26.99 -4.99 0.51
CA ASN A 29 27.58 -6.29 0.22
C ASN A 29 28.60 -6.23 -0.93
N ARG A 30 29.30 -7.34 -1.15
CA ARG A 30 30.35 -7.45 -2.18
C ARG A 30 29.83 -7.26 -3.61
N TYR A 31 28.59 -7.68 -3.90
CA TYR A 31 27.98 -7.48 -5.21
C TYR A 31 27.64 -6.00 -5.42
N SER A 32 27.04 -5.34 -4.43
CA SER A 32 26.75 -3.91 -4.46
C SER A 32 28.02 -3.09 -4.65
N MET A 33 29.09 -3.41 -3.89
CA MET A 33 30.40 -2.78 -4.06
C MET A 33 30.92 -2.95 -5.50
N LYS A 34 30.82 -4.15 -6.08
CA LYS A 34 31.26 -4.40 -7.46
C LYS A 34 30.40 -3.66 -8.50
N ILE A 35 29.07 -3.61 -8.32
CA ILE A 35 28.15 -2.89 -9.21
C ILE A 35 28.52 -1.40 -9.29
N PHE A 36 28.64 -0.73 -8.14
CA PHE A 36 28.99 0.69 -8.10
C PHE A 36 30.41 0.95 -8.61
N PHE A 37 31.34 0.03 -8.36
CA PHE A 37 32.69 0.13 -8.90
C PHE A 37 32.69 0.10 -10.43
N GLU A 38 32.01 -0.85 -11.07
CA GLU A 38 31.97 -0.95 -12.54
C GLU A 38 31.29 0.27 -13.18
N ILE A 39 30.21 0.80 -12.57
CA ILE A 39 29.53 2.01 -13.05
C ILE A 39 30.48 3.22 -13.02
N ARG A 40 31.14 3.45 -11.88
CA ARG A 40 32.06 4.59 -11.71
C ARG A 40 33.32 4.45 -12.56
N LYS A 41 33.81 3.23 -12.71
CA LYS A 41 34.92 2.91 -13.61
C LYS A 41 34.54 3.22 -15.06
N GLN A 42 33.35 2.83 -15.51
CA GLN A 42 32.89 3.13 -16.85
C GLN A 42 32.70 4.64 -17.06
N LYS A 43 32.10 5.35 -16.10
CA LYS A 43 31.97 6.81 -16.10
C LYS A 43 33.34 7.51 -16.22
N TYR A 44 34.35 7.00 -15.50
CA TYR A 44 35.73 7.46 -15.57
C TYR A 44 36.38 7.21 -16.95
N LEU A 45 36.24 5.99 -17.51
CA LEU A 45 36.78 5.65 -18.83
C LEU A 45 36.14 6.49 -19.94
N GLU A 46 34.85 6.80 -19.85
CA GLU A 46 34.19 7.69 -20.80
C GLU A 46 34.67 9.15 -20.70
N ALA A 47 35.05 9.63 -19.52
CA ALA A 47 35.68 10.93 -19.36
C ALA A 47 37.06 10.96 -20.04
N LEU A 48 37.85 9.89 -19.90
CA LEU A 48 39.13 9.75 -20.59
C LEU A 48 38.96 9.66 -22.11
N ASP A 49 37.97 8.91 -22.61
CA ASP A 49 37.67 8.78 -24.04
C ASP A 49 37.25 10.11 -24.67
N ARG A 50 36.56 10.98 -23.90
CA ARG A 50 36.25 12.36 -24.30
C ARG A 50 37.41 13.35 -24.15
N ASN A 51 38.58 12.87 -23.70
CA ASN A 51 39.75 13.68 -23.35
C ASN A 51 39.48 14.74 -22.27
N ASP A 52 38.45 14.55 -21.45
CA ASP A 52 38.11 15.40 -20.31
C ASP A 52 38.84 14.90 -19.06
N ARG A 53 40.15 15.18 -19.03
CA ARG A 53 41.02 14.75 -17.92
C ARG A 53 40.63 15.39 -16.59
N ALA A 54 40.07 16.60 -16.59
CA ALA A 54 39.63 17.26 -15.36
C ALA A 54 38.49 16.48 -14.71
N LYS A 55 37.47 16.11 -15.49
CA LYS A 55 36.35 15.28 -15.03
C LYS A 55 36.80 13.88 -14.62
N ALA A 56 37.74 13.28 -15.35
CA ALA A 56 38.31 11.98 -14.98
C ALA A 56 39.00 12.01 -13.61
N VAL A 57 39.80 13.05 -13.33
CA VAL A 57 40.44 13.25 -12.01
C VAL A 57 39.39 13.46 -10.92
N GLU A 58 38.34 14.24 -11.20
CA GLU A 58 37.25 14.46 -10.25
C GLU A 58 36.56 13.14 -9.87
N ILE A 59 36.19 12.31 -10.85
CA ILE A 59 35.57 11.00 -10.63
C ILE A 59 36.53 10.09 -9.84
N LEU A 60 37.83 10.09 -10.19
CA LEU A 60 38.82 9.27 -9.49
C LEU A 60 38.90 9.62 -7.99
N VAL A 61 38.97 10.91 -7.68
CA VAL A 61 39.15 11.40 -6.30
C VAL A 61 37.86 11.31 -5.48
N LYS A 62 36.71 11.68 -6.06
CA LYS A 62 35.44 11.75 -5.33
C LYS A 62 34.70 10.42 -5.30
N GLU A 63 34.70 9.67 -6.40
CA GLU A 63 33.81 8.52 -6.57
C GLU A 63 34.55 7.18 -6.45
N LEU A 64 35.76 7.07 -6.98
CA LEU A 64 36.53 5.81 -7.00
C LEU A 64 37.45 5.61 -5.79
N LYS A 65 37.89 6.69 -5.13
CA LYS A 65 38.80 6.63 -3.98
C LYS A 65 38.28 5.73 -2.84
N VAL A 66 36.96 5.65 -2.67
CA VAL A 66 36.32 4.81 -1.64
C VAL A 66 36.68 3.32 -1.80
N PHE A 67 36.95 2.85 -3.01
CA PHE A 67 37.28 1.44 -3.30
C PHE A 67 38.75 1.09 -3.07
N SER A 68 39.62 2.08 -2.88
CA SER A 68 41.06 1.86 -2.61
C SER A 68 41.31 1.04 -1.34
N THR A 69 40.40 1.12 -0.38
CA THR A 69 40.45 0.34 0.87
C THR A 69 40.23 -1.15 0.67
N SER A 70 39.49 -1.54 -0.37
CA SER A 70 39.15 -2.93 -0.67
C SER A 70 40.07 -3.58 -1.69
N ASN A 71 40.62 -2.78 -2.63
CA ASN A 71 41.51 -3.28 -3.67
C ASN A 71 42.49 -2.19 -4.13
N GLU A 72 43.60 -2.06 -3.42
CA GLU A 72 44.61 -1.01 -3.64
C GLU A 72 45.31 -1.14 -4.99
N GLU A 73 45.52 -2.38 -5.46
CA GLU A 73 46.16 -2.70 -6.74
C GLU A 73 45.33 -2.16 -7.92
N VAL A 74 44.03 -2.47 -7.93
CA VAL A 74 43.10 -1.99 -8.97
C VAL A 74 43.00 -0.45 -8.97
N PHE A 75 43.03 0.18 -7.78
CA PHE A 75 43.01 1.64 -7.71
C PHE A 75 44.30 2.27 -8.25
N LYS A 76 45.46 1.65 -8.00
CA LYS A 76 46.74 2.08 -8.60
C LYS A 76 46.73 1.94 -10.12
N GLU A 77 46.23 0.82 -10.64
CA GLU A 77 46.08 0.61 -12.09
C GLU A 77 45.20 1.67 -12.74
N ILE A 78 44.03 1.97 -12.16
CA ILE A 78 43.12 3.01 -12.68
C ILE A 78 43.79 4.39 -12.64
N THR A 79 44.55 4.69 -11.58
CA THR A 79 45.29 5.96 -11.44
C THR A 79 46.36 6.11 -12.52
N GLN A 80 47.06 5.01 -12.87
CA GLN A 80 48.08 5.02 -13.94
C GLN A 80 47.48 5.35 -15.31
N LEU A 81 46.19 5.09 -15.55
CA LEU A 81 45.53 5.44 -16.81
C LEU A 81 45.54 6.95 -17.09
N LEU A 82 45.60 7.81 -16.07
CA LEU A 82 45.74 9.26 -16.24
C LEU A 82 47.09 9.67 -16.84
N THR A 83 48.12 8.86 -16.64
CA THR A 83 49.48 9.13 -17.12
C THR A 83 49.67 8.75 -18.59
N LEU A 84 48.75 7.96 -19.14
CA LEU A 84 48.78 7.54 -20.53
C LEU A 84 48.18 8.62 -21.44
N ASP A 85 48.75 8.74 -22.64
CA ASP A 85 48.16 9.55 -23.71
C ASP A 85 46.87 8.92 -24.22
N ASN A 86 46.81 7.58 -24.22
CA ASN A 86 45.61 6.82 -24.54
C ASN A 86 45.48 5.63 -23.56
N PHE A 87 44.39 5.61 -22.80
CA PHE A 87 44.13 4.57 -21.81
C PHE A 87 44.01 3.15 -22.42
N ARG A 88 43.77 3.04 -23.73
CA ARG A 88 43.72 1.76 -24.48
C ARG A 88 45.09 1.11 -24.65
N GLN A 89 46.17 1.83 -24.34
CA GLN A 89 47.52 1.26 -24.26
C GLN A 89 47.66 0.30 -23.07
N ASN A 90 46.74 0.35 -22.10
CA ASN A 90 46.67 -0.64 -21.03
C ASN A 90 46.19 -1.99 -21.58
N GLU A 91 46.89 -3.08 -21.22
CA GLU A 91 46.61 -4.43 -21.70
C GLU A 91 45.15 -4.87 -21.45
N GLN A 92 44.58 -4.54 -20.29
CA GLN A 92 43.20 -4.89 -19.94
C GLN A 92 42.14 -4.07 -20.68
N LEU A 93 42.50 -2.87 -21.15
CA LEU A 93 41.61 -1.95 -21.86
C LEU A 93 41.87 -1.91 -23.37
N SER A 94 42.80 -2.72 -23.87
CA SER A 94 43.12 -2.85 -25.30
C SER A 94 41.91 -3.25 -26.15
N LYS A 95 40.98 -4.02 -25.57
CA LYS A 95 39.72 -4.45 -26.20
C LYS A 95 38.56 -3.47 -26.01
N TYR A 96 38.77 -2.38 -25.27
CA TYR A 96 37.76 -1.35 -25.13
C TYR A 96 37.50 -0.77 -26.52
N GLY A 97 36.27 -0.88 -27.02
CA GLY A 97 35.86 -0.48 -28.37
C GLY A 97 35.29 0.94 -28.38
N ASP A 98 34.17 1.16 -29.05
CA ASP A 98 33.41 2.40 -28.87
C ASP A 98 32.64 2.40 -27.53
N THR A 99 32.24 3.58 -27.06
CA THR A 99 31.52 3.77 -25.79
C THR A 99 30.19 3.04 -25.74
N LYS A 100 29.49 2.88 -26.86
CA LYS A 100 28.19 2.20 -26.91
C LYS A 100 28.36 0.69 -26.76
N SER A 101 29.38 0.12 -27.41
CA SER A 101 29.79 -1.27 -27.23
C SER A 101 30.24 -1.53 -25.79
N ALA A 102 31.05 -0.64 -25.21
CA ALA A 102 31.49 -0.73 -23.82
C ALA A 102 30.31 -0.72 -22.82
N ARG A 103 29.35 0.22 -23.00
CA ARG A 103 28.11 0.25 -22.20
C ARG A 103 27.30 -1.02 -22.31
N SER A 104 27.21 -1.61 -23.52
CA SER A 104 26.46 -2.85 -23.75
C SER A 104 27.11 -4.05 -23.06
N ILE A 105 28.43 -4.17 -23.13
CA ILE A 105 29.20 -5.21 -22.43
C ILE A 105 29.02 -5.05 -20.92
N MET A 106 29.22 -3.83 -20.41
CA MET A 106 29.07 -3.52 -18.99
C MET A 106 27.63 -3.77 -18.51
N LEU A 107 26.60 -3.47 -19.31
CA LEU A 107 25.21 -3.76 -18.97
C LEU A 107 24.95 -5.26 -18.76
N VAL A 108 25.56 -6.13 -19.58
CA VAL A 108 25.47 -7.58 -19.41
C VAL A 108 26.09 -8.01 -18.07
N GLU A 109 27.27 -7.49 -17.73
CA GLU A 109 27.90 -7.77 -16.43
C GLU A 109 27.06 -7.26 -15.25
N LEU A 110 26.53 -6.04 -15.35
CA LEU A 110 25.66 -5.47 -14.30
C LEU A 110 24.40 -6.30 -14.08
N LYS A 111 23.77 -6.81 -15.15
CA LYS A 111 22.61 -7.71 -15.02
C LYS A 111 22.96 -8.96 -14.22
N ILE A 112 24.08 -9.61 -14.52
CA ILE A 112 24.55 -10.79 -13.79
C ILE A 112 24.79 -10.46 -12.32
N LEU A 113 25.42 -9.32 -12.02
CA LEU A 113 25.69 -8.90 -10.65
C LEU A 113 24.40 -8.55 -9.87
N ILE A 114 23.44 -7.91 -10.53
CA ILE A 114 22.14 -7.56 -9.97
C ILE A 114 21.33 -8.84 -9.68
N GLU A 115 21.30 -9.81 -10.60
CA GLU A 115 20.64 -11.10 -10.38
C GLU A 115 21.29 -11.93 -9.27
N ALA A 116 22.62 -11.89 -9.16
CA ALA A 116 23.35 -12.58 -8.11
C ALA A 116 23.20 -11.94 -6.73
N ASN A 117 22.83 -10.66 -6.66
CA ASN A 117 22.76 -9.90 -5.42
C ASN A 117 21.49 -10.24 -4.62
N PRO A 118 21.60 -10.79 -3.39
CA PRO A 118 20.44 -11.18 -2.58
C PRO A 118 19.46 -10.04 -2.30
N LEU A 119 19.93 -8.80 -2.19
CA LEU A 119 19.08 -7.62 -1.93
C LEU A 119 18.14 -7.28 -3.09
N PHE A 120 18.48 -7.74 -4.30
CA PHE A 120 17.66 -7.58 -5.48
C PHE A 120 16.78 -8.79 -5.74
N ARG A 121 17.19 -10.00 -5.30
CA ARG A 121 16.52 -11.27 -5.65
C ARG A 121 15.02 -11.29 -5.33
N GLU A 122 14.60 -10.78 -4.18
CA GLU A 122 13.18 -10.72 -3.79
C GLU A 122 12.41 -9.54 -4.38
N LYS A 123 13.12 -8.51 -4.88
CA LYS A 123 12.55 -7.28 -5.44
C LYS A 123 12.46 -7.28 -6.98
N LEU A 124 13.25 -8.12 -7.63
CA LEU A 124 13.22 -8.35 -9.09
C LEU A 124 12.12 -9.32 -9.50
N THR A 125 11.73 -10.22 -8.59
CA THR A 125 10.49 -10.98 -8.70
C THR A 125 9.35 -10.10 -8.24
N LEU A 126 8.78 -9.31 -9.15
CA LEU A 126 7.40 -8.87 -8.97
C LEU A 126 6.57 -10.14 -8.77
N PRO A 127 5.73 -10.24 -7.73
CA PRO A 127 4.67 -11.25 -7.73
C PRO A 127 3.98 -11.18 -9.08
N ILE A 128 3.69 -12.35 -9.67
CA ILE A 128 2.99 -12.42 -10.95
C ILE A 128 1.58 -11.90 -10.71
N PHE A 129 1.41 -10.59 -10.73
CA PHE A 129 0.13 -9.93 -10.67
C PHE A 129 -0.43 -9.97 -12.08
N LYS A 130 -1.63 -10.53 -12.23
CA LYS A 130 -2.38 -10.30 -13.47
C LYS A 130 -2.56 -8.79 -13.59
N ALA A 131 -2.24 -8.19 -14.74
CA ALA A 131 -2.42 -6.75 -14.96
C ALA A 131 -3.86 -6.29 -14.65
N SER A 132 -4.84 -7.19 -14.69
CA SER A 132 -6.23 -6.98 -14.27
C SER A 132 -6.42 -6.73 -12.76
N GLN A 133 -5.45 -7.09 -11.91
CA GLN A 133 -5.48 -6.92 -10.45
C GLN A 133 -4.70 -5.69 -10.00
N LEU A 134 -3.84 -5.13 -10.85
CA LEU A 134 -3.00 -3.99 -10.51
C LEU A 134 -3.83 -2.72 -10.23
N PRO A 135 -4.86 -2.37 -11.03
CA PRO A 135 -5.75 -1.26 -10.70
C PRO A 135 -6.50 -1.50 -9.39
N THR A 136 -6.92 -2.74 -9.12
CA THR A 136 -7.64 -3.09 -7.89
C THR A 136 -6.74 -2.98 -6.66
N LEU A 137 -5.50 -3.46 -6.73
CA LEU A 137 -4.53 -3.38 -5.63
C LEU A 137 -4.02 -1.94 -5.39
N ILE A 138 -3.85 -1.17 -6.47
CA ILE A 138 -3.49 0.25 -6.38
C ILE A 138 -4.65 1.04 -5.77
N ASN A 139 -5.89 0.80 -6.22
CA ASN A 139 -7.07 1.41 -5.62
C ASN A 139 -7.24 0.98 -4.17
N GLN A 140 -7.06 -0.29 -3.81
CA GLN A 140 -7.15 -0.76 -2.42
C GLN A 140 -6.13 -0.10 -1.50
N ARG A 141 -4.88 0.03 -1.96
CA ARG A 141 -3.83 0.68 -1.18
C ARG A 141 -4.05 2.18 -1.07
N LEU A 142 -4.50 2.83 -2.14
CA LEU A 142 -4.90 4.24 -2.14
C LEU A 142 -6.13 4.47 -1.25
N GLU A 143 -7.12 3.59 -1.26
CA GLU A 143 -8.31 3.61 -0.42
C GLU A 143 -7.95 3.49 1.07
N GLN A 144 -7.08 2.54 1.43
CA GLN A 144 -6.58 2.34 2.81
C GLN A 144 -5.73 3.53 3.31
N GLU A 145 -4.86 4.09 2.46
CA GLU A 145 -3.93 5.16 2.86
C GLU A 145 -4.56 6.56 2.80
N SER A 146 -5.56 6.80 1.95
CA SER A 146 -6.24 8.10 1.82
C SER A 146 -7.54 8.23 2.62
N ALA A 147 -8.12 7.10 3.06
CA ALA A 147 -9.46 7.04 3.64
C ALA A 147 -10.52 7.76 2.79
N PHE A 148 -10.33 7.92 1.48
CA PHE A 148 -11.16 8.79 0.65
C PHE A 148 -12.43 8.10 0.16
N PHE A 149 -12.35 6.80 -0.14
CA PHE A 149 -13.45 6.00 -0.66
C PHE A 149 -13.44 4.62 -0.02
N PHE A 150 -14.59 4.18 0.51
CA PHE A 150 -14.79 2.85 1.07
C PHE A 150 -15.41 1.95 0.00
N ASN A 151 -14.63 1.02 -0.53
CA ASN A 151 -15.03 0.07 -1.55
C ASN A 151 -15.79 -1.10 -0.93
N MET A 152 -17.10 -0.93 -0.85
CA MET A 152 -18.00 -1.95 -0.29
C MET A 152 -17.83 -3.31 -0.99
N LYS A 153 -17.65 -3.34 -2.32
CA LYS A 153 -17.50 -4.59 -3.06
C LYS A 153 -16.25 -5.35 -2.63
N TYR A 154 -15.12 -4.65 -2.46
CA TYR A 154 -13.89 -5.28 -1.99
C TYR A 154 -14.04 -5.83 -0.56
N PHE A 155 -14.64 -5.02 0.34
CA PHE A 155 -14.90 -5.44 1.71
C PHE A 155 -15.76 -6.72 1.76
N GLU A 156 -16.82 -6.79 0.94
CA GLU A 156 -17.66 -7.98 0.79
C GLU A 156 -16.85 -9.21 0.32
N GLU A 157 -16.02 -9.04 -0.71
CA GLU A 157 -15.18 -10.13 -1.23
C GLU A 157 -14.21 -10.67 -0.17
N GLN A 158 -13.59 -9.81 0.65
CA GLN A 158 -12.69 -10.22 1.72
C GLN A 158 -13.42 -10.92 2.88
N VAL A 159 -14.60 -10.43 3.26
CA VAL A 159 -15.44 -11.06 4.31
C VAL A 159 -15.92 -12.42 3.85
N GLU A 160 -16.40 -12.57 2.60
CA GLU A 160 -16.82 -13.87 2.09
C GLU A 160 -15.64 -14.86 1.99
N ALA A 161 -14.44 -14.38 1.62
CA ALA A 161 -13.21 -15.19 1.63
C ALA A 161 -12.78 -15.60 3.05
N GLY A 162 -13.10 -14.80 4.07
CA GLY A 162 -12.70 -15.02 5.45
C GLY A 162 -11.27 -14.58 5.75
N GLU A 163 -10.75 -13.63 4.97
CA GLU A 163 -9.43 -13.02 5.14
C GLU A 163 -9.49 -11.95 6.24
N TRP A 164 -9.81 -12.37 7.47
CA TRP A 164 -10.16 -11.49 8.59
C TRP A 164 -9.09 -10.45 8.94
N ASP A 165 -7.80 -10.81 8.78
CA ASP A 165 -6.70 -9.88 9.06
C ASP A 165 -6.64 -8.75 8.04
N GLU A 166 -6.94 -9.00 6.76
CA GLU A 166 -7.03 -7.96 5.74
C GLU A 166 -8.32 -7.14 5.88
N VAL A 167 -9.42 -7.75 6.31
CA VAL A 167 -10.68 -7.03 6.62
C VAL A 167 -10.45 -6.02 7.75
N GLU A 168 -9.82 -6.42 8.86
CA GLU A 168 -9.53 -5.52 9.98
C GLU A 168 -8.54 -4.41 9.56
N LYS A 169 -7.51 -4.77 8.78
CA LYS A 169 -6.54 -3.81 8.24
C LYS A 169 -7.16 -2.82 7.25
N TYR A 170 -8.08 -3.26 6.40
CA TYR A 170 -8.80 -2.37 5.50
C TYR A 170 -9.67 -1.39 6.30
N LEU A 171 -10.42 -1.91 7.27
CA LEU A 171 -11.31 -1.09 8.11
C LEU A 171 -10.54 -0.06 8.95
N CYS A 172 -9.34 -0.40 9.46
CA CYS A 172 -8.54 0.53 10.26
C CYS A 172 -8.05 1.77 9.49
N GLY A 173 -8.04 1.71 8.16
CA GLY A 173 -7.78 2.88 7.31
C GLY A 173 -8.88 3.94 7.38
N PHE A 174 -10.10 3.55 7.76
CA PHE A 174 -11.27 4.46 7.76
C PHE A 174 -11.80 4.77 9.15
N THR A 175 -11.72 3.82 10.08
CA THR A 175 -12.22 4.01 11.44
C THR A 175 -11.53 3.10 12.45
N LYS A 176 -11.44 3.57 13.70
CA LYS A 176 -10.96 2.84 14.87
C LYS A 176 -12.13 2.30 15.69
N VAL A 177 -11.83 1.32 16.53
CA VAL A 177 -12.82 0.65 17.39
C VAL A 177 -13.51 1.60 18.38
N ASP A 178 -12.84 2.69 18.77
CA ASP A 178 -13.27 3.67 19.76
C ASP A 178 -13.85 4.96 19.14
N ASP A 179 -13.87 5.09 17.80
CA ASP A 179 -14.36 6.31 17.14
C ASP A 179 -15.86 6.54 17.38
N ASN A 180 -16.68 5.50 17.21
CA ASN A 180 -18.12 5.56 17.44
C ASN A 180 -18.75 4.18 17.67
N ARG A 181 -20.03 4.17 18.07
CA ARG A 181 -20.77 2.92 18.40
C ARG A 181 -20.95 2.00 17.19
N TYR A 182 -21.05 2.53 15.97
CA TYR A 182 -21.15 1.71 14.76
C TYR A 182 -19.81 1.04 14.47
N SER A 183 -18.70 1.79 14.51
CA SER A 183 -17.34 1.25 14.35
C SER A 183 -17.03 0.17 15.37
N MET A 184 -17.37 0.41 16.64
CA MET A 184 -17.22 -0.58 17.71
C MET A 184 -18.00 -1.86 17.40
N LYS A 185 -19.27 -1.74 16.98
CA LYS A 185 -20.11 -2.89 16.64
C LYS A 185 -19.61 -3.65 15.41
N ILE A 186 -19.13 -2.94 14.36
CA ILE A 186 -18.54 -3.55 13.16
C ILE A 186 -17.32 -4.41 13.55
N VAL A 187 -16.37 -3.85 14.30
CA VAL A 187 -15.16 -4.57 14.72
C VAL A 187 -15.49 -5.74 15.65
N PHE A 188 -16.47 -5.57 16.54
CA PHE A 188 -16.93 -6.63 17.42
C PHE A 188 -17.48 -7.82 16.62
N GLU A 189 -18.40 -7.59 15.67
CA GLU A 189 -18.97 -8.68 14.86
C GLU A 189 -17.88 -9.42 14.07
N ILE A 190 -16.93 -8.70 13.47
CA ILE A 190 -15.78 -9.29 12.73
C ILE A 190 -14.98 -10.25 13.61
N ARG A 191 -14.58 -9.80 14.80
CA ARG A 191 -13.78 -10.60 15.73
C ARG A 191 -14.57 -11.75 16.33
N LYS A 192 -15.86 -11.56 16.58
CA LYS A 192 -16.77 -12.62 17.03
C LYS A 192 -16.88 -13.73 15.97
N GLN A 193 -17.07 -13.38 14.70
CA GLN A 193 -17.13 -14.36 13.62
C GLN A 193 -15.79 -15.10 13.44
N LYS A 194 -14.67 -14.36 13.47
CA LYS A 194 -13.31 -14.95 13.45
C LYS A 194 -13.10 -15.97 14.58
N TYR A 195 -13.61 -15.67 15.78
CA TYR A 195 -13.58 -16.56 16.94
C TYR A 195 -14.45 -17.81 16.76
N LEU A 196 -15.70 -17.65 16.34
CA LEU A 196 -16.61 -18.77 16.11
C LEU A 196 -16.11 -19.73 15.03
N GLU A 197 -15.49 -19.20 13.96
CA GLU A 197 -14.85 -20.05 12.94
C GLU A 197 -13.60 -20.78 13.43
N ALA A 198 -12.89 -20.24 14.42
CA ALA A 198 -11.79 -20.97 15.06
C ALA A 198 -12.33 -22.14 15.89
N LEU A 199 -13.44 -21.94 16.61
CA LEU A 199 -14.15 -23.01 17.33
C LEU A 199 -14.70 -24.07 16.37
N ASP A 200 -15.30 -23.68 15.24
CA ASP A 200 -15.85 -24.60 14.23
C ASP A 200 -14.78 -25.47 13.58
N ARG A 201 -13.56 -24.93 13.42
CA ARG A 201 -12.37 -25.69 12.96
C ARG A 201 -11.74 -26.55 14.06
N ASN A 202 -12.30 -26.54 15.27
CA ASN A 202 -11.75 -27.18 16.47
C ASN A 202 -10.32 -26.71 16.81
N ASP A 203 -9.94 -25.51 16.35
CA ASP A 203 -8.65 -24.87 16.65
C ASP A 203 -8.80 -24.04 17.94
N ARG A 204 -8.85 -24.75 19.06
CA ARG A 204 -9.02 -24.14 20.38
C ARG A 204 -7.87 -23.19 20.76
N ALA A 205 -6.65 -23.46 20.27
CA ALA A 205 -5.50 -22.59 20.55
C ALA A 205 -5.69 -21.21 19.91
N LYS A 206 -6.08 -21.17 18.63
CA LYS A 206 -6.40 -19.94 17.92
C LYS A 206 -7.62 -19.24 18.50
N ALA A 207 -8.64 -19.99 18.92
CA ALA A 207 -9.83 -19.43 19.56
C ALA A 207 -9.49 -18.70 20.89
N VAL A 208 -8.64 -19.29 21.73
CA VAL A 208 -8.15 -18.65 22.97
C VAL A 208 -7.33 -17.40 22.66
N GLU A 209 -6.48 -17.46 21.64
CA GLU A 209 -5.68 -16.31 21.20
C GLU A 209 -6.58 -15.12 20.79
N ILE A 210 -7.57 -15.36 19.94
CA ILE A 210 -8.53 -14.34 19.48
C ILE A 210 -9.32 -13.79 20.68
N LEU A 211 -9.78 -14.66 21.60
CA LEU A 211 -10.53 -14.23 22.77
C LEU A 211 -9.72 -13.29 23.68
N LEU A 212 -8.44 -13.56 23.89
CA LEU A 212 -7.58 -12.78 24.78
C LEU A 212 -7.03 -11.51 24.13
N LYS A 213 -6.66 -11.56 22.84
CA LYS A 213 -6.07 -10.42 22.13
C LYS A 213 -7.11 -9.50 21.53
N ASP A 214 -8.10 -10.07 20.84
CA ASP A 214 -8.97 -9.31 19.94
C ASP A 214 -10.30 -8.96 20.64
N LEU A 215 -10.85 -9.88 21.42
CA LEU A 215 -12.17 -9.71 22.06
C LEU A 215 -12.13 -9.14 23.48
N LYS A 216 -10.99 -9.23 24.19
CA LYS A 216 -10.87 -8.77 25.58
C LYS A 216 -11.19 -7.29 25.77
N VAL A 217 -10.86 -6.46 24.78
CA VAL A 217 -11.15 -5.01 24.83
C VAL A 217 -12.64 -4.72 25.03
N PHE A 218 -13.53 -5.59 24.55
CA PHE A 218 -14.98 -5.42 24.66
C PHE A 218 -15.55 -5.81 26.03
N SER A 219 -14.79 -6.51 26.87
CA SER A 219 -15.23 -6.88 28.23
C SER A 219 -15.50 -5.68 29.13
N THR A 220 -14.88 -4.54 28.83
CA THR A 220 -15.11 -3.26 29.53
C THR A 220 -16.52 -2.69 29.28
N PHE A 221 -17.15 -3.07 28.17
CA PHE A 221 -18.48 -2.62 27.78
C PHE A 221 -19.56 -3.65 28.10
N ASN A 222 -19.23 -4.94 27.98
CA ASN A 222 -20.14 -6.03 28.33
C ASN A 222 -19.36 -7.24 28.87
N GLU A 223 -19.23 -7.30 30.20
CA GLU A 223 -18.50 -8.37 30.89
C GLU A 223 -19.22 -9.72 30.79
N GLU A 224 -20.56 -9.72 30.73
CA GLU A 224 -21.40 -10.92 30.65
C GLU A 224 -21.20 -11.62 29.30
N LEU A 225 -21.21 -10.86 28.20
CA LEU A 225 -20.93 -11.38 26.86
C LEU A 225 -19.51 -11.97 26.74
N TYR A 226 -18.52 -11.37 27.40
CA TYR A 226 -17.16 -11.92 27.42
C TYR A 226 -17.09 -13.25 28.20
N LYS A 227 -17.82 -13.35 29.32
CA LYS A 227 -17.97 -14.60 30.08
C LYS A 227 -18.67 -15.68 29.25
N GLU A 228 -19.74 -15.35 28.56
CA GLU A 228 -20.44 -16.26 27.64
C GLU A 228 -19.49 -16.77 26.56
N MET A 229 -18.75 -15.89 25.88
CA MET A 229 -17.76 -16.30 24.88
C MET A 229 -16.67 -17.20 25.48
N THR A 230 -16.23 -16.94 26.71
CA THR A 230 -15.26 -17.80 27.41
C THR A 230 -15.84 -19.20 27.69
N GLN A 231 -17.12 -19.29 28.05
CA GLN A 231 -17.81 -20.56 28.29
C GLN A 231 -17.90 -21.40 27.00
N LEU A 232 -18.00 -20.78 25.81
CA LEU A 232 -18.01 -21.51 24.54
C LEU A 232 -16.74 -22.36 24.31
N LEU A 233 -15.59 -21.98 24.89
CA LEU A 233 -14.36 -22.79 24.81
C LEU A 233 -14.48 -24.14 25.53
N THR A 234 -15.35 -24.21 26.54
CA THR A 234 -15.54 -25.41 27.38
C THR A 234 -16.51 -26.41 26.75
N LEU A 235 -17.27 -25.98 25.74
CA LEU A 235 -18.22 -26.84 25.05
C LEU A 235 -17.49 -27.72 24.01
N ASP A 236 -18.00 -28.93 23.81
CA ASP A 236 -17.56 -29.81 22.72
C ASP A 236 -18.06 -29.30 21.36
N ASN A 237 -19.24 -28.67 21.35
CA ASN A 237 -19.78 -27.96 20.20
C ASN A 237 -20.44 -26.67 20.69
N PHE A 238 -19.96 -25.52 20.21
CA PHE A 238 -20.46 -24.21 20.61
C PHE A 238 -21.91 -23.97 20.17
N ARG A 239 -22.43 -24.75 19.21
CA ARG A 239 -23.84 -24.72 18.78
C ARG A 239 -24.81 -25.22 19.85
N HIS A 240 -24.34 -25.87 20.91
CA HIS A 240 -25.18 -26.22 22.05
C HIS A 240 -25.55 -25.00 22.91
N ASN A 241 -24.95 -23.82 22.65
CA ASN A 241 -25.37 -22.58 23.28
C ASN A 241 -26.71 -22.10 22.68
N GLU A 242 -27.65 -21.68 23.55
CA GLU A 242 -28.99 -21.25 23.15
C GLU A 242 -29.01 -20.14 22.09
N GLN A 243 -28.03 -19.24 22.10
CA GLN A 243 -27.91 -18.14 21.12
C GLN A 243 -27.29 -18.56 19.79
N LEU A 244 -26.67 -19.75 19.71
CA LEU A 244 -25.92 -20.24 18.55
C LEU A 244 -26.52 -21.55 18.00
N LEU A 245 -27.73 -21.92 18.44
CA LEU A 245 -28.46 -23.10 17.96
C LEU A 245 -28.74 -23.04 16.46
N GLU A 246 -29.02 -21.84 15.92
CA GLU A 246 -29.28 -21.61 14.50
C GLU A 246 -28.00 -21.42 13.66
N TYR A 247 -26.82 -21.47 14.30
CA TYR A 247 -25.55 -21.23 13.61
C TYR A 247 -25.26 -22.36 12.60
N GLY A 248 -25.37 -22.02 11.32
CA GLY A 248 -25.26 -22.93 10.19
C GLY A 248 -23.82 -23.22 9.77
N ASP A 249 -23.62 -23.25 8.46
CA ASP A 249 -22.29 -23.36 7.85
C ASP A 249 -21.59 -22.01 7.79
N THR A 250 -20.26 -22.04 7.84
CA THR A 250 -19.40 -20.84 7.85
C THR A 250 -19.74 -19.85 6.72
N LYS A 251 -20.13 -20.33 5.53
CA LYS A 251 -20.41 -19.45 4.38
C LYS A 251 -21.74 -18.73 4.54
N SER A 252 -22.78 -19.42 5.03
CA SER A 252 -24.07 -18.81 5.34
C SER A 252 -23.94 -17.79 6.47
N GLU A 253 -23.18 -18.11 7.52
CA GLU A 253 -22.94 -17.21 8.67
C GLU A 253 -22.21 -15.94 8.25
N ARG A 254 -21.15 -16.05 7.44
CA ARG A 254 -20.48 -14.87 6.84
C ARG A 254 -21.44 -13.98 6.06
N ARG A 255 -22.38 -14.57 5.31
CA ARG A 255 -23.36 -13.82 4.51
C ARG A 255 -24.39 -13.11 5.39
N ILE A 256 -24.89 -13.76 6.43
CA ILE A 256 -25.81 -13.16 7.40
C ILE A 256 -25.13 -11.98 8.09
N MET A 257 -23.91 -12.19 8.58
CA MET A 257 -23.08 -11.17 9.20
C MET A 257 -22.80 -10.01 8.24
N LEU A 258 -22.48 -10.29 6.97
CA LEU A 258 -22.22 -9.27 5.96
C LEU A 258 -23.43 -8.34 5.73
N VAL A 259 -24.66 -8.87 5.77
CA VAL A 259 -25.88 -8.06 5.67
C VAL A 259 -26.00 -7.07 6.84
N GLU A 260 -25.67 -7.49 8.06
CA GLU A 260 -25.64 -6.60 9.22
C GLU A 260 -24.49 -5.59 9.12
N LEU A 261 -23.29 -6.01 8.71
CA LEU A 261 -22.15 -5.13 8.52
C LEU A 261 -22.44 -4.01 7.51
N LYS A 262 -23.09 -4.32 6.38
CA LYS A 262 -23.49 -3.30 5.39
C LYS A 262 -24.36 -2.21 6.01
N LYS A 263 -25.38 -2.60 6.78
CA LYS A 263 -26.25 -1.65 7.48
C LYS A 263 -25.48 -0.79 8.46
N LEU A 264 -24.54 -1.38 9.20
CA LEU A 264 -23.71 -0.64 10.15
C LEU A 264 -22.76 0.33 9.44
N ILE A 265 -22.19 -0.07 8.30
CA ILE A 265 -21.29 0.77 7.50
C ILE A 265 -22.07 1.93 6.88
N GLU A 266 -23.25 1.68 6.32
CA GLU A 266 -24.14 2.71 5.75
C GLU A 266 -24.68 3.68 6.81
N ALA A 267 -24.88 3.22 8.04
CA ALA A 267 -25.31 4.06 9.16
C ALA A 267 -24.16 4.78 9.89
N ASN A 268 -22.90 4.41 9.61
CA ASN A 268 -21.74 4.99 10.26
C ASN A 268 -21.37 6.32 9.58
N PRO A 269 -21.45 7.48 10.27
CA PRO A 269 -21.18 8.79 9.65
C PRO A 269 -19.78 8.92 9.04
N LEU A 270 -18.79 8.19 9.56
CA LEU A 270 -17.42 8.22 9.04
C LEU A 270 -17.25 7.43 7.73
N LEU A 271 -18.13 6.44 7.49
CA LEU A 271 -18.05 5.54 6.36
C LEU A 271 -19.09 5.87 5.29
N SER A 272 -20.30 6.27 5.69
CA SER A 272 -21.45 6.50 4.80
C SER A 272 -21.17 7.53 3.72
N GLU A 273 -20.46 8.62 4.08
CA GLU A 273 -20.07 9.68 3.15
C GLU A 273 -19.00 9.23 2.14
N LYS A 274 -18.32 8.11 2.41
CA LYS A 274 -17.23 7.55 1.61
C LYS A 274 -17.66 6.39 0.72
N LEU A 275 -18.95 6.00 0.76
CA LEU A 275 -19.48 4.88 -0.03
C LEU A 275 -19.75 5.22 -1.50
N THR A 276 -19.72 6.50 -1.87
CA THR A 276 -19.98 6.96 -3.23
C THR A 276 -18.75 7.63 -3.84
N LEU A 277 -18.22 7.08 -4.93
CA LEU A 277 -17.23 7.77 -5.76
C LEU A 277 -17.88 9.02 -6.37
N PRO A 278 -17.21 10.19 -6.37
CA PRO A 278 -17.68 11.34 -7.12
C PRO A 278 -17.83 10.97 -8.60
N VAL A 279 -19.00 11.26 -9.17
CA VAL A 279 -19.23 11.08 -10.61
C VAL A 279 -18.46 12.17 -11.35
N PHE A 280 -17.25 11.87 -11.78
CA PHE A 280 -16.54 12.71 -12.74
C PHE A 280 -17.32 12.69 -14.05
N LYS A 281 -17.81 13.86 -14.51
CA LYS A 281 -18.35 13.95 -15.87
C LYS A 281 -17.23 13.60 -16.83
N ALA A 282 -17.36 12.49 -17.55
CA ALA A 282 -16.40 12.03 -18.55
C ALA A 282 -16.13 13.07 -19.66
N SER A 283 -16.94 14.13 -19.75
CA SER A 283 -16.75 15.27 -20.63
C SER A 283 -15.77 16.34 -20.12
N GLN A 284 -15.26 16.26 -18.88
CA GLN A 284 -14.31 17.23 -18.32
C GLN A 284 -12.85 16.75 -18.32
N LEU A 285 -12.62 15.43 -18.28
CA LEU A 285 -11.28 14.84 -18.42
C LEU A 285 -10.65 15.12 -19.80
N PRO A 286 -11.36 14.98 -20.94
CA PRO A 286 -10.80 15.27 -22.25
C PRO A 286 -10.41 16.74 -22.42
N THR A 287 -11.12 17.67 -21.79
CA THR A 287 -10.87 19.11 -21.94
C THR A 287 -9.56 19.53 -21.26
N LEU A 288 -9.18 18.85 -20.17
CA LEU A 288 -7.86 19.02 -19.54
C LEU A 288 -6.75 18.28 -20.32
N ILE A 289 -7.04 17.14 -20.92
CA ILE A 289 -6.08 16.32 -21.69
C ILE A 289 -5.76 16.92 -23.08
N ASN A 290 -6.68 17.67 -23.69
CA ASN A 290 -6.51 18.20 -25.04
C ASN A 290 -5.50 19.37 -25.16
N GLN A 291 -4.90 19.81 -24.05
CA GLN A 291 -3.80 20.79 -24.06
C GLN A 291 -2.43 20.16 -24.28
N SER A 292 -2.29 18.83 -24.15
CA SER A 292 -1.07 18.09 -24.47
C SER A 292 -1.26 17.27 -25.75
N TYR A 293 -0.60 17.68 -26.84
CA TYR A 293 -0.53 16.96 -28.12
C TYR A 293 0.26 15.64 -28.02
N SER A 294 -0.19 14.73 -27.17
CA SER A 294 0.38 13.39 -27.02
C SER A 294 -0.78 12.40 -26.89
N ARG A 295 -0.64 11.26 -27.55
CA ARG A 295 -1.54 10.10 -27.47
C ARG A 295 -1.47 9.41 -26.09
N ALA A 296 -1.24 10.19 -25.03
CA ALA A 296 -1.16 9.74 -23.66
C ALA A 296 -2.55 9.83 -23.04
N TYR A 297 -2.96 8.74 -22.39
CA TYR A 297 -4.21 8.67 -21.66
C TYR A 297 -3.90 8.47 -20.17
N PRO A 298 -4.77 8.94 -19.26
CA PRO A 298 -4.61 8.70 -17.85
C PRO A 298 -4.67 7.20 -17.57
N ALA A 299 -3.64 6.69 -16.91
CA ALA A 299 -3.50 5.29 -16.51
C ALA A 299 -3.74 5.10 -15.01
N VAL A 300 -3.43 6.12 -14.20
CA VAL A 300 -3.49 6.06 -12.73
C VAL A 300 -4.02 7.39 -12.19
N ILE A 301 -4.83 7.33 -11.13
CA ILE A 301 -5.26 8.51 -10.35
C ILE A 301 -4.86 8.24 -8.89
N ALA A 302 -4.26 9.21 -8.22
CA ALA A 302 -3.89 9.15 -6.82
C ALA A 302 -4.31 10.44 -6.11
N SER A 303 -4.92 10.36 -4.93
CA SER A 303 -5.22 11.54 -4.11
C SER A 303 -3.94 12.18 -3.57
N HIS A 304 -3.94 13.49 -3.36
CA HIS A 304 -2.79 14.17 -2.75
C HIS A 304 -2.74 13.85 -1.23
N PRO A 305 -1.57 13.49 -0.68
CA PRO A 305 -1.44 12.97 0.69
C PRO A 305 -1.71 14.00 1.79
N SER A 306 -1.83 15.27 1.46
CA SER A 306 -2.04 16.35 2.44
C SER A 306 -3.12 17.34 2.06
N ASP A 307 -3.61 17.31 0.81
CA ASP A 307 -4.60 18.28 0.34
C ASP A 307 -5.79 17.51 -0.25
N PRO A 308 -6.96 17.52 0.42
CA PRO A 308 -8.13 16.78 -0.03
C PRO A 308 -8.72 17.30 -1.35
N ASN A 309 -8.33 18.50 -1.79
CA ASN A 309 -8.82 19.12 -3.03
C ASN A 309 -7.89 18.87 -4.23
N GLN A 310 -6.85 18.05 -4.06
CA GLN A 310 -5.88 17.76 -5.11
C GLN A 310 -5.77 16.27 -5.39
N PHE A 311 -5.57 15.92 -6.66
CA PHE A 311 -5.23 14.55 -7.06
C PHE A 311 -4.18 14.55 -8.17
N ALA A 312 -3.28 13.59 -8.12
CA ALA A 312 -2.27 13.29 -9.11
C ALA A 312 -2.81 12.31 -10.16
N LEU A 313 -2.55 12.63 -11.43
CA LEU A 313 -2.91 11.86 -12.60
C LEU A 313 -1.63 11.29 -13.22
N GLY A 314 -1.44 9.98 -13.12
CA GLY A 314 -0.38 9.26 -13.81
C GLY A 314 -0.80 8.93 -15.24
N MET A 315 -0.05 9.42 -16.22
CA MET A 315 -0.29 9.24 -17.64
C MET A 315 0.40 7.99 -18.17
N SER A 316 -0.08 7.44 -19.29
CA SER A 316 0.49 6.25 -19.94
C SER A 316 1.92 6.44 -20.47
N ASP A 317 2.41 7.68 -20.54
CA ASP A 317 3.79 8.03 -20.92
C ASP A 317 4.73 8.20 -19.70
N GLY A 318 4.21 7.95 -18.49
CA GLY A 318 4.97 8.06 -17.23
C GLY A 318 4.99 9.46 -16.62
N SER A 319 4.34 10.45 -17.25
CA SER A 319 4.17 11.77 -16.63
C SER A 319 3.13 11.76 -15.50
N VAL A 320 3.31 12.60 -14.49
CA VAL A 320 2.39 12.76 -13.37
C VAL A 320 1.96 14.22 -13.28
N HIS A 321 0.64 14.47 -13.34
CA HIS A 321 0.06 15.81 -13.26
C HIS A 321 -0.75 15.96 -11.97
N VAL A 322 -0.45 16.96 -11.14
CA VAL A 322 -1.28 17.29 -9.97
C VAL A 322 -2.36 18.28 -10.41
N ILE A 323 -3.62 17.94 -10.18
CA ILE A 323 -4.78 18.70 -10.60
C ILE A 323 -5.53 19.19 -9.36
N GLU A 324 -5.79 20.50 -9.33
CA GLU A 324 -6.66 21.18 -8.36
C GLU A 324 -7.87 21.75 -9.12
N PRO A 325 -9.11 21.27 -8.87
CA PRO A 325 -10.29 21.77 -9.56
C PRO A 325 -10.63 23.21 -9.11
N ALA A 326 -10.61 24.17 -10.03
CA ALA A 326 -10.83 25.59 -9.73
C ALA A 326 -12.27 25.97 -9.33
N ASP A 327 -13.25 25.07 -9.49
CA ASP A 327 -14.67 25.29 -9.15
C ASP A 327 -15.15 24.32 -8.05
N ALA A 328 -14.40 24.20 -6.97
CA ALA A 328 -14.94 23.65 -5.73
C ALA A 328 -15.91 24.68 -5.11
N ASP A 329 -17.19 24.61 -5.46
CA ASP A 329 -18.24 25.37 -4.78
C ASP A 329 -18.07 25.21 -3.25
N PRO A 330 -17.95 26.29 -2.46
CA PRO A 330 -17.70 26.23 -1.01
C PRO A 330 -18.94 25.77 -0.19
N LYS A 331 -19.93 25.14 -0.82
CA LYS A 331 -21.05 24.46 -0.14
C LYS A 331 -20.70 22.99 0.14
N TRP A 332 -19.58 22.78 0.81
CA TRP A 332 -19.27 21.51 1.45
C TRP A 332 -19.39 21.71 2.96
N GLY A 333 -20.49 21.21 3.53
CA GLY A 333 -20.84 21.35 4.95
C GLY A 333 -21.61 22.64 5.26
N GLY A 334 -22.94 22.52 5.44
CA GLY A 334 -23.73 23.51 6.17
C GLY A 334 -24.93 24.09 5.42
N SER A 335 -26.10 23.52 5.69
CA SER A 335 -27.28 24.33 6.03
C SER A 335 -28.18 23.54 6.97
N THR A 336 -28.13 23.86 8.26
CA THR A 336 -29.22 23.59 9.20
C THR A 336 -30.22 24.76 9.19
N SER A 337 -31.51 24.41 9.37
CA SER A 337 -32.69 25.25 9.66
C SER A 337 -33.51 25.65 8.42
N GLN A 338 -34.84 25.46 8.32
CA GLN A 338 -35.89 25.30 9.34
C GLN A 338 -37.24 24.82 8.72
N ASP A 339 -38.08 24.17 9.54
CA ASP A 339 -39.57 24.14 9.55
C ASP A 339 -40.32 23.22 8.54
N ASN A 340 -41.32 22.38 8.88
CA ASN A 340 -42.28 22.36 9.99
C ASN A 340 -42.80 20.93 10.32
N ASN A 341 -43.31 20.80 11.56
CA ASN A 341 -44.12 19.69 12.09
C ASN A 341 -45.22 19.15 11.16
N ALA A 342 -45.30 17.83 11.04
CA ALA A 342 -46.56 17.10 10.82
C ALA A 342 -46.51 15.73 11.52
N ALA A 343 -47.49 15.51 12.39
CA ALA A 343 -47.66 14.30 13.18
C ALA A 343 -48.54 13.27 12.46
N LEU A 344 -48.06 12.00 12.44
CA LEU A 344 -48.77 10.68 12.46
C LEU A 344 -49.69 10.30 11.25
N PRO A 345 -50.03 9.00 10.95
CA PRO A 345 -50.02 7.76 11.77
C PRO A 345 -49.55 6.41 11.11
N LEU A 346 -49.47 5.35 11.96
CA LEU A 346 -49.20 3.87 11.84
C LEU A 346 -50.00 3.06 10.76
N PRO A 347 -49.93 1.68 10.59
CA PRO A 347 -49.11 0.58 11.20
C PRO A 347 -48.58 -0.56 10.25
N LEU A 348 -47.83 -1.54 10.80
CA LEU A 348 -47.85 -3.04 10.58
C LEU A 348 -46.44 -3.67 10.41
N PRO A 349 -46.24 -4.97 10.73
CA PRO A 349 -46.59 -5.70 11.94
C PRO A 349 -45.35 -6.36 12.61
N SER A 350 -45.54 -6.72 13.87
CA SER A 350 -44.63 -7.48 14.71
C SER A 350 -44.41 -8.92 14.23
N SER A 351 -43.15 -9.36 14.24
CA SER A 351 -42.77 -10.74 14.57
C SER A 351 -41.57 -10.73 15.50
N ASN A 352 -41.88 -10.83 16.79
CA ASN A 352 -41.11 -11.40 17.91
C ASN A 352 -39.79 -10.77 18.40
N PRO A 353 -39.51 -10.94 19.72
CA PRO A 353 -38.97 -9.87 20.54
C PRO A 353 -37.48 -10.03 20.87
N SER A 354 -36.81 -8.88 20.80
CA SER A 354 -35.87 -8.29 21.74
C SER A 354 -35.19 -9.18 22.80
N ASN A 355 -33.85 -9.14 22.80
CA ASN A 355 -33.10 -8.94 24.05
C ASN A 355 -32.45 -7.57 24.04
N SER A 356 -33.05 -6.69 24.84
CA SER A 356 -32.58 -5.39 25.27
C SER A 356 -31.66 -5.54 26.47
N ALA A 357 -30.40 -5.14 26.36
CA ALA A 357 -29.56 -4.88 27.52
C ALA A 357 -28.47 -3.85 27.19
N LEU A 358 -28.89 -2.66 26.74
CA LEU A 358 -28.03 -1.46 26.69
C LEU A 358 -28.94 -0.22 26.76
N ASN A 359 -29.84 -0.14 27.74
CA ASN A 359 -30.43 1.13 28.13
C ASN A 359 -31.06 1.05 29.54
N SER A 360 -30.28 1.33 30.57
CA SER A 360 -30.79 1.90 31.82
C SER A 360 -29.64 2.27 32.76
N GLN A 361 -29.27 3.54 32.76
CA GLN A 361 -29.01 4.32 33.98
C GLN A 361 -28.76 5.81 33.62
N PRO A 362 -29.43 6.76 34.28
CA PRO A 362 -28.98 8.14 34.35
C PRO A 362 -28.33 8.45 35.72
N LEU A 363 -27.06 8.87 35.70
CA LEU A 363 -26.52 9.94 36.56
C LEU A 363 -27.07 11.26 35.96
N ASP A 364 -27.53 12.30 36.66
CA ASP A 364 -27.17 12.92 37.94
C ASP A 364 -28.35 13.75 38.48
N LYS A 365 -28.36 14.07 39.78
CA LYS A 365 -28.59 15.46 40.23
C LYS A 365 -27.77 15.80 41.49
N GLN A 366 -26.94 16.82 41.34
CA GLN A 366 -26.24 17.57 42.38
C GLN A 366 -27.20 18.42 43.23
N GLY A 367 -26.80 18.67 44.49
CA GLY A 367 -26.79 19.98 45.14
C GLY A 367 -28.11 20.74 45.31
N THR A 368 -28.66 20.73 46.52
CA THR A 368 -28.62 21.88 47.46
C THR A 368 -28.97 21.40 48.87
#